data_AF-A0A934B1Y5-F1
#
_entry.id   AF-A0A934B1Y5-F1
#
_cell.length_a   1.000
_cell.length_b   1.000
_cell.length_c   1.000
_cell.angle_alpha   90.00
_cell.angle_beta   90.00
_cell.angle_gamma   90.00
#
_symmetry.space_group_name_H-M   'P 1'
#
loop_
_entity.id
_entity.type
_entity.pdbx_description
1 polymer ?
#
loop_
_entity_poly.entity_id
_entity_poly.type
_entity_poly.pdbx_seq_one_letter_code
_entity_poly.pdbx_strand_id
1 'polypeptide(L)' 'MAGKSKTDVAARTGAKTAVKLCSNCGNKIDVVMSVSASGKKSMRRLCCEL' A
#
# COMPACT_ATOMS: atom_id res chain seq x y z
N MET A 1 16.44 -16.20 12.04
CA MET A 1 15.47 -15.37 11.29
C MET A 1 14.29 -16.23 10.87
N ALA A 2 13.19 -16.22 11.62
CA ALA A 2 11.99 -16.99 11.29
C ALA A 2 11.24 -16.30 10.13
N GLY A 3 11.44 -16.81 8.91
CA GLY A 3 10.74 -16.35 7.72
C GLY A 3 9.24 -16.63 7.87
N LYS A 4 8.42 -15.58 7.70
CA LYS A 4 6.95 -15.64 7.79
C LYS A 4 6.41 -16.84 6.99
N SER A 5 5.80 -17.80 7.68
CA SER A 5 5.18 -18.97 7.05
C SER A 5 4.06 -18.51 6.12
N LYS A 6 4.04 -19.03 4.87
CA LYS A 6 3.08 -18.60 3.83
C LYS A 6 1.63 -19.00 4.13
N THR A 7 1.41 -19.88 5.11
CA THR A 7 0.12 -20.46 5.50
C THR A 7 -0.63 -19.67 6.59
N ASP A 8 0.02 -18.73 7.28
CA ASP A 8 -0.63 -18.00 8.36
C ASP A 8 -1.51 -16.87 7.79
N VAL A 9 -2.79 -17.19 7.57
CA VAL A 9 -3.79 -16.26 7.03
C VAL A 9 -4.01 -15.09 7.99
N ALA A 10 -3.96 -15.30 9.30
CA ALA A 10 -4.13 -14.25 10.30
C ALA A 10 -2.99 -13.21 10.24
N ALA A 11 -1.74 -13.65 10.16
CA ALA A 11 -0.58 -12.77 9.98
C ALA A 11 -0.58 -12.03 8.64
N ARG A 12 -1.13 -12.65 7.57
CA ARG A 12 -1.33 -11.99 6.27
C ARG A 12 -2.42 -10.93 6.31
N THR A 13 -3.54 -11.21 6.98
CA THR A 13 -4.62 -10.24 7.15
C THR A 13 -4.13 -9.05 7.98
N GLY A 14 -3.45 -9.28 9.10
CA GLY A 14 -2.85 -8.21 9.91
C GLY A 14 -1.84 -7.35 9.14
N ALA A 15 -1.01 -7.97 8.29
CA ALA A 15 -0.07 -7.23 7.44
C ALA A 15 -0.73 -6.43 6.30
N LYS A 16 -1.93 -6.85 5.85
CA LYS A 16 -2.74 -6.10 4.88
C LYS A 16 -3.51 -4.95 5.52
N THR A 17 -3.98 -5.14 6.75
CA THR A 17 -4.72 -4.12 7.52
C THR A 17 -3.79 -3.13 8.22
N ALA A 18 -2.49 -3.43 8.32
CA ALA A 18 -1.49 -2.49 8.82
C ALA A 18 -1.56 -1.19 8.00
N VAL A 19 -1.94 -0.12 8.68
CA VAL A 19 -2.06 1.22 8.10
C VAL A 19 -0.70 1.61 7.55
N LYS A 20 -0.57 1.71 6.23
CA LYS A 20 0.64 2.20 5.59
C LYS A 20 0.66 3.71 5.72
N LEU A 21 1.44 4.21 6.67
CA LEU A 21 1.73 5.63 6.81
C LEU A 21 2.89 6.01 5.89
N CYS A 22 2.87 7.23 5.35
CA CYS A 22 3.95 7.76 4.56
C CYS A 22 5.12 8.13 5.46
N SER A 23 6.32 7.62 5.15
CA SER A 23 7.54 7.94 5.90
C SER A 23 7.91 9.42 5.85
N ASN A 24 7.41 10.17 4.86
CA ASN A 24 7.76 11.58 4.67
C ASN A 24 6.82 12.53 5.42
N CYS A 25 5.49 12.31 5.33
CA CYS A 25 4.49 13.23 5.90
C CYS A 25 3.65 12.62 7.04
N GLY A 26 3.83 11.33 7.36
CA GLY A 26 3.06 10.65 8.40
C GLY A 26 1.60 10.36 8.07
N ASN A 27 1.09 10.85 6.93
CA ASN A 27 -0.30 10.63 6.50
C ASN A 27 -0.53 9.21 6.01
N LYS A 28 -1.80 8.77 6.04
CA LYS A 28 -2.22 7.49 5.47
C LYS A 28 -1.97 7.49 3.96
N ILE A 29 -1.27 6.47 3.46
CA ILE A 29 -1.05 6.27 2.04
C ILE A 29 -2.34 5.76 1.41
N ASP A 30 -2.92 6.59 0.54
CA ASP A 30 -3.97 6.18 -0.37
C ASP A 30 -3.35 5.69 -1.68
N VAL A 31 -3.83 4.56 -2.20
CA VAL A 31 -3.30 3.99 -3.45
C VAL A 31 -4.41 4.05 -4.49
N VAL A 32 -4.26 4.98 -5.43
CA VAL A 32 -5.22 5.16 -6.52
C VAL A 32 -4.69 4.56 -7.80
N MET A 33 -5.58 4.02 -8.61
CA MET A 33 -5.26 3.57 -9.96
C MET A 33 -5.55 4.69 -10.95
N SER A 34 -4.51 5.26 -11.54
CA SER A 34 -4.62 6.26 -12.61
C SER A 34 -4.54 5.57 -13.97
N VAL A 35 -5.39 5.98 -14.92
CA VAL A 35 -5.32 5.53 -16.31
C VAL A 35 -4.88 6.74 -17.14
N SER A 36 -3.76 6.63 -17.85
CA SER A 36 -3.32 7.68 -18.76
C SER A 36 -4.25 7.77 -19.98
N ALA A 37 -4.23 8.90 -20.70
CA ALA A 37 -4.97 9.05 -21.96
C ALA A 37 -4.59 7.98 -23.01
N SER A 38 -3.38 7.42 -22.91
CA SER A 38 -2.89 6.30 -23.73
C SER A 38 -3.35 4.91 -23.25
N GLY A 39 -4.23 4.84 -22.24
CA GLY A 39 -4.78 3.61 -21.69
C GLY A 39 -3.85 2.86 -20.72
N LYS A 40 -2.66 3.41 -20.41
CA LYS A 40 -1.73 2.77 -19.47
C LYS A 40 -2.22 2.95 -18.04
N LYS A 41 -2.40 1.83 -17.34
CA LYS A 41 -2.74 1.83 -15.91
C LYS A 41 -1.48 1.99 -15.07
N SER A 42 -1.46 2.99 -14.20
CA SER A 42 -0.40 3.21 -13.22
C SER A 42 -1.01 3.36 -11.84
N MET A 43 -0.50 2.60 -10.87
CA MET A 43 -0.79 2.85 -9.46
C MET A 43 -0.01 4.07 -8.99
N ARG A 44 -0.69 5.00 -8.32
CA ARG A 44 -0.08 6.16 -7.67
C ARG A 44 -0.36 6.09 -6.18
N ARG A 45 0.64 6.46 -5.38
CA ARG A 45 0.52 6.57 -3.92
C ARG A 45 0.32 8.04 -3.58
N LEU A 46 -0.86 8.40 -3.12
CA LEU A 46 -1.18 9.75 -2.67
C LEU A 46 -0.99 9.78 -1.15
N CYS A 47 -0.14 10.67 -0.67
CA CYS A 47 0.13 10.78 0.76
C CYS A 47 0.70 12.14 1.17
N CYS A 48 1.50 12.78 0.32
CA CYS A 48 2.13 14.08 0.57
C CYS A 48 1.45 15.25 -0.17
N GLU A 49 0.20 15.08 -0.61
CA GLU A 49 -0.52 16.10 -1.41
C GLU A 49 -1.42 17.01 -0.56
N LEU A 50 -1.19 17.04 0.76
CA LEU A 50 -1.81 17.99 1.70
C LEU A 50 -0.79 19.06 2.09
#